data_AF-A0A936X0A1-F1
#
_entry.id   AF-A0A936X0A1-F1
#
_cell.length_a   1.000
_cell.length_b   1.000
_cell.length_c   1.000
_cell.angle_alpha   90.00
_cell.angle_beta   90.00
_cell.angle_gamma   90.00
#
_symmetry.space_group_name_H-M   'P 1'
#
loop_
_entity.id
_entity.type
_entity.pdbx_description
1 polymer ?
#
loop_
_entity_poly.entity_id
_entity_poly.type
_entity_poly.pdbx_seq_one_letter_code
_entity_poly.pdbx_strand_id
1 'polypeptide(L)'
;MKNILIVFAILLICSSVFGQNVGIGTTSPTARLHVVDSAVLFTGPAVTVSPALFNPPVSGAGSRMMWYPAKAAFRAGTVDGTDWDKDNIGNQSFAGGFNTKAKGFGAFSMGSTNISSGDVSASFGYSNVASGDAALTFGIYSTASGYNSATIGSSNVAQGTYAISLGLNNWAVADNSIAMGANNVTRAVSSTALGYSNVALSTNSLVIGAYNDTTLTDTLFEIGNGSYGARSNALTVLRNGNLGIGNINPTNLLTFAPIGGKKISLFPGSTGDAGMGIFPNEFRQYTDNSNADFTFGYDNYGAGFSEKVRFKASGLVGVGTSSPTLSTGGSGIVAQNNTYIQLRVQSSASAAGMEFKPSTGNQYEIQADNTNNWFVYNRNANAYRLFINGSRFVGIGTNNPTQALQVIGNILASGTITPSDIRYKKNIQLIQSPIEKLQQLNGVTYDYRKEEFPQMGFSDKEQVGLIAQEVEKVFPQLVVTDDKGYKAVDYMKLVPVLIEALKAQQLQHDEDQKRFERLEAQIKLLAEKK
;
A
#
# COMPACT_ATOMS: atom_id res chain seq x y z
N MET A 1 -67.38 -94.13 51.78
CA MET A 1 -66.27 -93.17 51.57
C MET A 1 -66.35 -92.70 50.13
N LYS A 2 -67.14 -91.66 49.86
CA LYS A 2 -66.77 -90.23 49.86
C LYS A 2 -65.83 -89.87 48.70
N ASN A 3 -66.47 -89.34 47.65
CA ASN A 3 -66.11 -88.13 46.91
C ASN A 3 -65.22 -88.24 45.65
N ILE A 4 -65.87 -87.84 44.54
CA ILE A 4 -65.36 -87.14 43.35
C ILE A 4 -65.10 -88.07 42.14
N LEU A 5 -66.14 -88.57 41.47
CA LEU A 5 -66.71 -87.99 40.23
C LEU A 5 -66.56 -86.45 40.10
N ILE A 6 -66.18 -86.01 38.89
CA ILE A 6 -66.02 -84.62 38.38
C ILE A 6 -64.56 -84.12 38.39
N VAL A 7 -63.76 -84.53 37.39
CA VAL A 7 -62.82 -83.63 36.65
C VAL A 7 -62.59 -84.19 35.23
N PHE A 8 -63.67 -84.43 34.48
CA PHE A 8 -63.60 -84.75 33.04
C PHE A 8 -64.45 -83.78 32.19
N ALA A 9 -64.75 -82.59 32.72
CA ALA A 9 -65.75 -81.68 32.13
C ALA A 9 -65.37 -80.18 32.10
N ILE A 10 -64.09 -79.78 32.18
CA ILE A 10 -63.71 -78.36 31.99
C ILE A 10 -62.44 -78.22 31.15
N LEU A 11 -62.38 -78.83 29.96
CA LEU A 11 -61.45 -78.34 28.94
C LEU A 11 -61.88 -78.70 27.51
N LEU A 12 -63.19 -78.69 27.24
CA LEU A 12 -63.69 -78.78 25.88
C LEU A 12 -65.03 -78.02 25.78
N ILE A 13 -64.97 -76.68 25.87
CA ILE A 13 -65.96 -75.85 25.17
C ILE A 13 -65.38 -75.59 23.79
N CYS A 14 -65.90 -76.39 22.87
CA CYS A 14 -65.80 -76.26 21.44
C CYS A 14 -66.29 -74.87 20.99
N SER A 15 -65.41 -74.14 20.31
CA SER A 15 -65.67 -73.32 19.12
C SER A 15 -67.11 -72.84 18.82
N SER A 16 -67.29 -71.52 18.80
CA SER A 16 -67.75 -70.81 17.61
C SER A 16 -67.43 -69.31 17.72
N VAL A 17 -66.50 -68.84 16.88
CA VAL A 17 -66.48 -67.55 16.15
C VAL A 17 -67.13 -66.37 16.92
N PHE A 18 -66.42 -65.49 17.62
CA PHE A 18 -65.66 -64.34 17.10
C PHE A 18 -64.73 -63.80 18.23
N GLY A 19 -63.42 -63.63 17.95
CA GLY A 19 -62.52 -62.68 18.62
C GLY A 19 -62.51 -62.59 20.16
N GLN A 20 -62.26 -63.69 20.90
CA GLN A 20 -62.03 -63.55 22.34
C GLN A 20 -60.62 -63.03 22.65
N ASN A 21 -60.57 -62.06 23.55
CA ASN A 21 -59.35 -61.46 24.07
C ASN A 21 -58.81 -62.32 25.24
N VAL A 22 -57.50 -62.62 25.25
CA VAL A 22 -56.82 -63.34 26.33
C VAL A 22 -56.34 -62.34 27.38
N GLY A 23 -56.94 -62.38 28.58
CA GLY A 23 -56.50 -61.61 29.75
C GLY A 23 -55.64 -62.45 30.68
N ILE A 24 -54.48 -61.93 31.10
CA ILE A 24 -53.68 -62.45 32.22
C ILE A 24 -53.76 -61.42 33.34
N GLY A 25 -54.39 -61.80 34.46
CA GLY A 25 -54.64 -60.88 35.58
C GLY A 25 -55.86 -59.97 35.42
N THR A 26 -56.72 -60.19 34.41
CA THR A 26 -57.97 -59.42 34.21
C THR A 26 -59.06 -60.26 33.54
N THR A 27 -60.32 -60.02 33.91
CA THR A 27 -61.51 -60.62 33.30
C THR A 27 -62.11 -59.77 32.18
N SER A 28 -61.62 -58.53 32.01
CA SER A 28 -62.07 -57.58 30.99
C SER A 28 -60.91 -57.15 30.08
N PRO A 29 -60.32 -58.06 29.29
CA PRO A 29 -59.16 -57.75 28.44
C PRO A 29 -59.52 -56.81 27.27
N THR A 30 -58.73 -55.75 27.09
CA THR A 30 -58.97 -54.70 26.09
C THR A 30 -58.25 -54.94 24.75
N ALA A 31 -57.37 -55.94 24.69
CA ALA A 31 -56.67 -56.38 23.49
C ALA A 31 -56.67 -57.91 23.42
N ARG A 32 -56.36 -58.46 22.23
CA ARG A 32 -56.30 -59.93 22.04
C ARG A 32 -55.37 -60.64 23.02
N LEU A 33 -54.35 -59.92 23.51
CA LEU A 33 -53.57 -60.28 24.67
C LEU A 33 -53.48 -59.05 25.58
N HIS A 34 -53.97 -59.12 26.81
CA HIS A 34 -53.89 -58.07 27.82
C HIS A 34 -53.31 -58.65 29.11
N VAL A 35 -52.22 -58.07 29.61
CA VAL A 35 -51.56 -58.47 30.87
C VAL A 35 -51.61 -57.29 31.84
N VAL A 36 -52.20 -57.48 33.03
CA VAL A 36 -52.34 -56.43 34.07
C VAL A 36 -51.39 -56.71 35.24
N ASP A 37 -50.79 -55.65 35.80
CA ASP A 37 -49.93 -55.66 37.00
C ASP A 37 -48.83 -56.73 36.99
N SER A 38 -48.28 -57.02 35.81
CA SER A 38 -47.25 -58.05 35.63
C SER A 38 -46.26 -57.68 34.53
N ALA A 39 -45.08 -58.31 34.55
CA ALA A 39 -44.09 -58.19 33.49
C ALA A 39 -44.31 -59.28 32.44
N VAL A 40 -44.08 -58.96 31.16
CA VAL A 40 -44.04 -59.95 30.07
C VAL A 40 -42.59 -60.21 29.70
N LEU A 41 -42.14 -61.45 29.89
CA LEU A 41 -40.77 -61.88 29.57
C LEU A 41 -40.77 -62.75 28.30
N PHE A 42 -40.05 -62.28 27.28
CA PHE A 42 -39.75 -63.06 26.08
C PHE A 42 -38.28 -63.50 26.12
N THR A 43 -38.03 -64.81 26.06
CA THR A 43 -36.67 -65.36 26.11
C THR A 43 -36.25 -66.02 24.79
N GLY A 44 -34.95 -66.15 24.60
CA GLY A 44 -34.32 -66.83 23.48
C GLY A 44 -32.91 -67.28 23.84
N PRO A 45 -32.31 -68.21 23.09
CA PRO A 45 -30.91 -68.59 23.32
C PRO A 45 -29.97 -67.41 23.05
N ALA A 46 -28.78 -67.42 23.65
CA ALA A 46 -27.75 -66.44 23.35
C ALA A 46 -27.40 -66.46 21.85
N VAL A 47 -27.29 -65.28 21.24
CA VAL A 47 -26.91 -65.15 19.83
C VAL A 47 -25.44 -65.56 19.69
N THR A 48 -25.21 -66.82 19.33
CA THR A 48 -23.90 -67.32 18.89
C THR A 48 -23.81 -67.13 17.38
N VAL A 49 -22.61 -66.89 16.85
CA VAL A 49 -22.35 -66.70 15.41
C VAL A 49 -22.62 -67.99 14.61
N SER A 50 -23.90 -68.31 14.42
CA SER A 50 -24.36 -69.36 13.51
C SER A 50 -25.69 -68.90 12.86
N PRO A 51 -25.65 -68.34 11.64
CA PRO A 51 -26.80 -67.67 11.02
C PRO A 51 -27.85 -68.60 10.40
N ALA A 52 -27.68 -69.93 10.49
CA ALA A 52 -28.26 -70.80 9.48
C ALA A 52 -29.72 -71.23 9.71
N LEU A 53 -30.20 -71.44 10.94
CA LEU A 53 -31.27 -72.45 11.11
C LEU A 53 -32.71 -71.97 11.37
N PHE A 54 -32.98 -70.71 11.74
CA PHE A 54 -34.35 -70.31 12.07
C PHE A 54 -34.82 -69.14 11.23
N ASN A 55 -35.99 -69.28 10.60
CA ASN A 55 -36.67 -68.16 9.95
C ASN A 55 -37.26 -67.22 11.01
N PRO A 56 -37.48 -65.93 10.69
CA PRO A 56 -38.27 -65.08 11.57
C PRO A 56 -39.69 -65.65 11.73
N PRO A 57 -40.40 -65.34 12.84
CA PRO A 57 -41.77 -65.82 13.07
C PRO A 57 -42.74 -65.62 11.90
N VAL A 58 -42.54 -64.55 11.12
CA VAL A 58 -43.27 -64.29 9.86
C VAL A 58 -42.39 -63.49 8.91
N SER A 59 -42.48 -63.78 7.61
CA SER A 59 -41.79 -63.10 6.49
C SER A 59 -42.81 -62.50 5.52
N GLY A 60 -42.36 -61.66 4.60
CA GLY A 60 -43.21 -60.96 3.62
C GLY A 60 -43.96 -59.76 4.21
N ALA A 61 -44.98 -59.27 3.51
CA ALA A 61 -45.75 -58.07 3.88
C ALA A 61 -46.65 -58.27 5.12
N GLY A 62 -46.94 -57.17 5.83
CA GLY A 62 -47.92 -57.10 6.92
C GLY A 62 -47.43 -56.34 8.16
N SER A 63 -48.38 -55.86 8.97
CA SER A 63 -48.14 -55.19 10.25
C SER A 63 -47.92 -56.17 11.40
N ARG A 64 -46.88 -55.97 12.20
CA ARG A 64 -46.53 -56.86 13.33
C ARG A 64 -45.69 -56.17 14.40
N MET A 65 -45.80 -56.67 15.63
CA MET A 65 -44.77 -56.60 16.67
C MET A 65 -44.12 -57.98 16.74
N MET A 66 -42.80 -58.06 16.53
CA MET A 66 -42.08 -59.32 16.38
C MET A 66 -40.75 -59.28 17.12
N TRP A 67 -40.62 -60.15 18.12
CA TRP A 67 -39.33 -60.51 18.71
C TRP A 67 -38.75 -61.72 17.95
N TYR A 68 -37.54 -61.57 17.41
CA TYR A 68 -36.83 -62.63 16.70
C TYR A 68 -35.62 -63.09 17.52
N PRO A 69 -35.81 -64.09 18.40
CA PRO A 69 -34.82 -64.46 19.40
C PRO A 69 -33.49 -64.93 18.80
N ALA A 70 -33.50 -65.62 17.66
CA ALA A 70 -32.28 -66.13 17.01
C ALA A 70 -31.30 -65.01 16.61
N LYS A 71 -31.79 -63.80 16.39
CA LYS A 71 -30.98 -62.61 16.12
C LYS A 71 -31.07 -61.57 17.24
N ALA A 72 -31.75 -61.84 18.36
CA ALA A 72 -32.07 -60.84 19.38
C ALA A 72 -32.63 -59.52 18.78
N ALA A 73 -33.46 -59.63 17.75
CA ALA A 73 -33.91 -58.49 16.96
C ALA A 73 -35.37 -58.15 17.24
N PHE A 74 -35.69 -56.86 17.32
CA PHE A 74 -37.05 -56.38 17.55
C PHE A 74 -37.60 -55.64 16.33
N ARG A 75 -38.84 -55.95 15.96
CA ARG A 75 -39.58 -55.30 14.87
C ARG A 75 -40.94 -54.82 15.35
N ALA A 76 -41.32 -53.59 14.98
CA ALA A 76 -42.65 -53.06 15.30
C ALA A 76 -43.14 -52.08 14.24
N GLY A 77 -44.28 -52.37 13.61
CA GLY A 77 -44.85 -51.54 12.55
C GLY A 77 -45.27 -52.35 11.34
N THR A 78 -45.11 -51.80 10.13
CA THR A 78 -45.63 -52.35 8.88
C THR A 78 -44.54 -52.47 7.83
N VAL A 79 -44.52 -53.59 7.11
CA VAL A 79 -43.72 -53.74 5.88
C VAL A 79 -44.62 -54.19 4.72
N ASP A 80 -44.40 -53.67 3.52
CA ASP A 80 -45.16 -54.05 2.31
C ASP A 80 -44.40 -55.06 1.43
N GLY A 81 -43.17 -55.39 1.82
CA GLY A 81 -42.27 -56.30 1.10
C GLY A 81 -41.46 -57.18 2.03
N THR A 82 -40.17 -57.36 1.72
CA THR A 82 -39.27 -58.33 2.36
C THR A 82 -38.31 -57.68 3.37
N ASP A 83 -38.55 -56.45 3.82
CA ASP A 83 -37.61 -55.69 4.65
C ASP A 83 -37.34 -56.33 6.01
N TRP A 84 -38.28 -57.15 6.52
CA TRP A 84 -38.13 -57.95 7.74
C TRP A 84 -38.00 -59.45 7.47
N ASP A 85 -37.52 -59.82 6.29
CA ASP A 85 -37.13 -61.20 6.00
C ASP A 85 -35.74 -61.50 6.56
N LYS A 86 -35.43 -62.79 6.70
CA LYS A 86 -34.23 -63.30 7.38
C LYS A 86 -32.96 -62.54 7.02
N ASP A 87 -32.73 -62.24 5.74
CA ASP A 87 -31.49 -61.63 5.22
C ASP A 87 -31.44 -60.10 5.36
N ASN A 88 -32.56 -59.48 5.71
CA ASN A 88 -32.69 -58.04 5.96
C ASN A 88 -32.77 -57.70 7.45
N ILE A 89 -32.69 -58.70 8.34
CA ILE A 89 -32.64 -58.52 9.79
C ILE A 89 -31.19 -58.70 10.28
N GLY A 90 -30.61 -57.65 10.86
CA GLY A 90 -29.32 -57.71 11.55
C GLY A 90 -29.41 -58.36 12.93
N ASN A 91 -28.30 -58.91 13.40
CA ASN A 91 -28.18 -59.37 14.79
C ASN A 91 -28.29 -58.16 15.74
N GLN A 92 -28.96 -58.31 16.87
CA GLN A 92 -29.17 -57.28 17.90
C GLN A 92 -29.79 -55.97 17.38
N SER A 93 -30.53 -56.05 16.26
CA SER A 93 -31.04 -54.86 15.57
C SER A 93 -32.46 -54.48 15.99
N PHE A 94 -32.78 -53.19 15.86
CA PHE A 94 -34.14 -52.66 16.04
C PHE A 94 -34.63 -52.03 14.74
N ALA A 95 -35.81 -52.43 14.26
CA ALA A 95 -36.49 -51.71 13.18
C ALA A 95 -37.94 -51.40 13.56
N GLY A 96 -38.33 -50.12 13.46
CA GLY A 96 -39.65 -49.62 13.80
C GLY A 96 -40.25 -48.73 12.72
N GLY A 97 -41.58 -48.73 12.60
CA GLY A 97 -42.32 -47.91 11.66
C GLY A 97 -42.67 -48.60 10.34
N PHE A 98 -42.56 -47.91 9.22
CA PHE A 98 -43.00 -48.38 7.89
C PHE A 98 -41.82 -48.71 6.97
N ASN A 99 -41.73 -49.93 6.43
CA ASN A 99 -40.70 -50.33 5.46
C ASN A 99 -39.24 -50.00 5.90
N THR A 100 -38.95 -50.04 7.20
CA THR A 100 -37.59 -49.79 7.70
C THR A 100 -36.76 -51.07 7.73
N LYS A 101 -35.47 -50.95 7.42
CA LYS A 101 -34.54 -52.08 7.30
C LYS A 101 -33.31 -51.86 8.17
N ALA A 102 -33.25 -52.54 9.31
CA ALA A 102 -32.05 -52.61 10.15
C ALA A 102 -31.33 -53.94 9.91
N LYS A 103 -30.37 -53.92 8.98
CA LYS A 103 -29.65 -55.11 8.47
C LYS A 103 -28.28 -55.31 9.12
N GLY A 104 -27.58 -54.25 9.49
CA GLY A 104 -26.27 -54.36 10.14
C GLY A 104 -26.36 -54.94 11.56
N PHE A 105 -25.24 -55.45 12.08
CA PHE A 105 -25.13 -55.86 13.48
C PHE A 105 -25.40 -54.66 14.40
N GLY A 106 -26.28 -54.78 15.39
CA GLY A 106 -26.63 -53.68 16.29
C GLY A 106 -27.32 -52.48 15.64
N ALA A 107 -27.75 -52.59 14.37
CA ALA A 107 -28.31 -51.46 13.64
C ALA A 107 -29.68 -51.02 14.19
N PHE A 108 -29.95 -49.72 14.14
CA PHE A 108 -31.20 -49.10 14.60
C PHE A 108 -31.88 -48.36 13.45
N SER A 109 -33.14 -48.65 13.15
CA SER A 109 -33.89 -47.98 12.08
C SER A 109 -35.29 -47.63 12.55
N MET A 110 -35.68 -46.35 12.49
CA MET A 110 -37.01 -45.91 12.94
C MET A 110 -37.59 -44.83 12.04
N GLY A 111 -38.87 -44.95 11.69
CA GLY A 111 -39.58 -44.02 10.83
C GLY A 111 -40.12 -44.72 9.59
N SER A 112 -39.78 -44.23 8.40
CA SER A 112 -40.35 -44.74 7.15
C SER A 112 -39.29 -44.93 6.08
N THR A 113 -39.22 -46.11 5.46
CA THR A 113 -38.34 -46.46 4.31
C THR A 113 -36.83 -46.29 4.54
N ASN A 114 -36.39 -46.18 5.80
CA ASN A 114 -34.98 -46.05 6.14
C ASN A 114 -34.22 -47.38 6.00
N ILE A 115 -32.94 -47.32 5.65
CA ILE A 115 -32.04 -48.47 5.53
C ILE A 115 -30.79 -48.23 6.39
N SER A 116 -30.66 -48.99 7.47
CA SER A 116 -29.47 -49.05 8.33
C SER A 116 -28.74 -50.37 8.06
N SER A 117 -27.78 -50.37 7.15
CA SER A 117 -27.07 -51.58 6.70
C SER A 117 -25.65 -51.74 7.23
N GLY A 118 -25.01 -50.65 7.67
CA GLY A 118 -23.71 -50.73 8.34
C GLY A 118 -23.83 -51.26 9.77
N ASP A 119 -22.75 -51.81 10.31
CA ASP A 119 -22.73 -52.29 11.69
C ASP A 119 -22.81 -51.12 12.67
N VAL A 120 -23.65 -51.22 13.68
CA VAL A 120 -23.93 -50.18 14.70
C VAL A 120 -24.47 -48.88 14.07
N SER A 121 -24.97 -48.94 12.83
CA SER A 121 -25.54 -47.79 12.14
C SER A 121 -26.94 -47.43 12.65
N ALA A 122 -27.32 -46.16 12.53
CA ALA A 122 -28.62 -45.67 12.97
C ALA A 122 -29.29 -44.75 11.94
N SER A 123 -30.58 -44.98 11.67
CA SER A 123 -31.38 -44.15 10.76
C SER A 123 -32.71 -43.75 11.38
N PHE A 124 -33.02 -42.45 11.32
CA PHE A 124 -34.26 -41.86 11.84
C PHE A 124 -34.92 -40.96 10.80
N GLY A 125 -36.25 -41.05 10.66
CA GLY A 125 -37.04 -40.16 9.77
C GLY A 125 -37.51 -40.87 8.51
N TYR A 126 -37.32 -40.28 7.33
CA TYR A 126 -37.88 -40.76 6.07
C TYR A 126 -36.83 -40.98 4.97
N SER A 127 -36.75 -42.19 4.42
CA SER A 127 -35.97 -42.55 3.23
C SER A 127 -34.46 -42.22 3.35
N ASN A 128 -33.88 -42.50 4.51
CA ASN A 128 -32.45 -42.34 4.75
C ASN A 128 -31.68 -43.66 4.58
N VAL A 129 -30.39 -43.57 4.28
CA VAL A 129 -29.49 -44.72 4.12
C VAL A 129 -28.23 -44.55 4.97
N ALA A 130 -28.12 -45.28 6.08
CA ALA A 130 -26.89 -45.42 6.87
C ALA A 130 -26.19 -46.74 6.49
N SER A 131 -25.27 -46.67 5.52
CA SER A 131 -24.59 -47.83 4.95
C SER A 131 -23.15 -48.04 5.44
N GLY A 132 -22.50 -46.99 5.95
CA GLY A 132 -21.21 -47.12 6.63
C GLY A 132 -21.37 -47.66 8.05
N ASP A 133 -20.35 -48.35 8.56
CA ASP A 133 -20.34 -48.80 9.96
C ASP A 133 -20.29 -47.58 10.90
N ALA A 134 -21.01 -47.68 12.02
CA ALA A 134 -21.28 -46.59 12.97
C ALA A 134 -21.89 -45.33 12.36
N ALA A 135 -22.44 -45.42 11.13
CA ALA A 135 -23.00 -44.25 10.45
C ALA A 135 -24.35 -43.81 11.05
N LEU A 136 -24.59 -42.50 11.08
CA LEU A 136 -25.84 -41.90 11.54
C LEU A 136 -26.53 -41.15 10.40
N THR A 137 -27.83 -41.37 10.22
CA THR A 137 -28.68 -40.52 9.38
C THR A 137 -29.93 -40.09 10.14
N PHE A 138 -30.21 -38.80 10.18
CA PHE A 138 -31.41 -38.25 10.80
C PHE A 138 -32.08 -37.24 9.88
N GLY A 139 -33.35 -37.45 9.54
CA GLY A 139 -34.13 -36.50 8.73
C GLY A 139 -34.72 -37.15 7.49
N ILE A 140 -34.45 -36.61 6.30
CA ILE A 140 -35.14 -37.00 5.06
C ILE A 140 -34.13 -37.18 3.91
N TYR A 141 -34.26 -38.25 3.13
CA TYR A 141 -33.51 -38.47 1.88
C TYR A 141 -31.98 -38.35 2.01
N SER A 142 -31.41 -38.64 3.18
CA SER A 142 -29.99 -38.45 3.43
C SER A 142 -29.22 -39.78 3.46
N THR A 143 -27.94 -39.74 3.07
CA THR A 143 -27.08 -40.93 2.96
C THR A 143 -25.78 -40.75 3.74
N ALA A 144 -25.52 -41.61 4.71
CA ALA A 144 -24.23 -41.72 5.39
C ALA A 144 -23.58 -43.07 4.98
N SER A 145 -22.48 -43.01 4.23
CA SER A 145 -21.82 -44.18 3.62
C SER A 145 -20.37 -44.37 4.06
N GLY A 146 -19.73 -43.33 4.62
CA GLY A 146 -18.41 -43.45 5.21
C GLY A 146 -18.44 -44.09 6.61
N TYR A 147 -17.32 -44.69 7.01
CA TYR A 147 -17.15 -45.19 8.38
C TYR A 147 -17.32 -44.05 9.40
N ASN A 148 -18.16 -44.26 10.41
CA ASN A 148 -18.47 -43.28 11.46
C ASN A 148 -18.90 -41.91 10.92
N SER A 149 -19.56 -41.90 9.76
CA SER A 149 -20.07 -40.68 9.11
C SER A 149 -21.46 -40.31 9.63
N ALA A 150 -21.83 -39.03 9.54
CA ALA A 150 -23.12 -38.56 10.03
C ALA A 150 -23.80 -37.60 9.03
N THR A 151 -25.11 -37.79 8.85
CA THR A 151 -25.97 -36.82 8.16
C THR A 151 -27.15 -36.43 9.03
N ILE A 152 -27.49 -35.14 9.04
CA ILE A 152 -28.64 -34.61 9.76
C ILE A 152 -29.33 -33.55 8.89
N GLY A 153 -30.64 -33.69 8.65
CA GLY A 153 -31.44 -32.76 7.85
C GLY A 153 -32.02 -33.41 6.58
N SER A 154 -32.02 -32.69 5.46
CA SER A 154 -32.64 -33.15 4.21
C SER A 154 -31.62 -33.26 3.07
N SER A 155 -31.68 -34.36 2.31
CA SER A 155 -30.91 -34.58 1.08
C SER A 155 -29.39 -34.47 1.25
N ASN A 156 -28.86 -34.76 2.45
CA ASN A 156 -27.43 -34.68 2.73
C ASN A 156 -26.71 -35.98 2.35
N VAL A 157 -25.42 -35.89 2.02
CA VAL A 157 -24.58 -37.06 1.80
C VAL A 157 -23.26 -36.91 2.54
N ALA A 158 -22.91 -37.90 3.36
CA ALA A 158 -21.60 -38.06 3.97
C ALA A 158 -20.94 -39.34 3.46
N GLN A 159 -19.91 -39.23 2.62
CA GLN A 159 -19.22 -40.35 1.97
C GLN A 159 -17.86 -40.66 2.59
N GLY A 160 -17.15 -39.62 3.05
CA GLY A 160 -15.84 -39.80 3.67
C GLY A 160 -15.93 -40.46 5.05
N THR A 161 -14.84 -41.11 5.46
CA THR A 161 -14.65 -41.59 6.82
C THR A 161 -14.68 -40.42 7.78
N TYR A 162 -15.47 -40.50 8.86
CA TYR A 162 -15.72 -39.39 9.80
C TYR A 162 -16.35 -38.13 9.19
N ALA A 163 -16.90 -38.22 7.96
CA ALA A 163 -17.51 -37.07 7.32
C ALA A 163 -18.85 -36.68 7.98
N ILE A 164 -19.12 -35.38 8.05
CA ILE A 164 -20.35 -34.83 8.65
C ILE A 164 -21.05 -33.92 7.66
N SER A 165 -22.33 -34.17 7.40
CA SER A 165 -23.16 -33.37 6.50
C SER A 165 -24.46 -32.92 7.20
N LEU A 166 -24.60 -31.61 7.47
CA LEU A 166 -25.69 -31.05 8.28
C LEU A 166 -26.46 -29.95 7.54
N GLY A 167 -27.79 -30.08 7.44
CA GLY A 167 -28.68 -29.06 6.89
C GLY A 167 -29.43 -29.52 5.64
N LEU A 168 -29.32 -28.80 4.51
CA LEU A 168 -30.03 -29.12 3.27
C LEU A 168 -29.06 -29.32 2.09
N ASN A 169 -29.11 -30.50 1.47
CA ASN A 169 -28.39 -30.76 0.22
C ASN A 169 -26.88 -30.51 0.30
N ASN A 170 -26.24 -30.88 1.41
CA ASN A 170 -24.78 -30.80 1.54
C ASN A 170 -24.13 -32.14 1.17
N TRP A 171 -22.88 -32.08 0.69
CA TRP A 171 -22.06 -33.22 0.30
C TRP A 171 -20.69 -33.18 0.98
N ALA A 172 -20.54 -33.99 2.03
CA ALA A 172 -19.25 -34.24 2.67
C ALA A 172 -18.57 -35.48 2.07
N VAL A 173 -17.77 -35.28 1.01
CA VAL A 173 -17.25 -36.36 0.16
C VAL A 173 -15.95 -36.95 0.70
N ALA A 174 -15.05 -36.11 1.21
CA ALA A 174 -13.72 -36.54 1.65
C ALA A 174 -13.66 -36.91 3.15
N ASP A 175 -12.62 -37.64 3.53
CA ASP A 175 -12.39 -38.04 4.92
C ASP A 175 -12.22 -36.84 5.84
N ASN A 176 -12.78 -36.94 7.05
CA ASN A 176 -12.81 -35.91 8.08
C ASN A 176 -13.40 -34.57 7.60
N SER A 177 -14.17 -34.57 6.50
CA SER A 177 -14.72 -33.35 5.94
C SER A 177 -16.08 -33.00 6.52
N ILE A 178 -16.37 -31.71 6.62
CA ILE A 178 -17.60 -31.20 7.24
C ILE A 178 -18.29 -30.23 6.28
N ALA A 179 -19.52 -30.55 5.88
CA ALA A 179 -20.36 -29.67 5.07
C ALA A 179 -21.63 -29.28 5.85
N MET A 180 -21.78 -28.00 6.20
CA MET A 180 -22.87 -27.52 7.05
C MET A 180 -23.56 -26.27 6.49
N GLY A 181 -24.89 -26.29 6.48
CA GLY A 181 -25.75 -25.23 5.95
C GLY A 181 -26.60 -25.72 4.79
N ALA A 182 -26.51 -25.08 3.62
CA ALA A 182 -27.19 -25.57 2.43
C ALA A 182 -26.32 -25.54 1.17
N ASN A 183 -26.40 -26.61 0.36
CA ASN A 183 -25.69 -26.75 -0.92
C ASN A 183 -24.15 -26.71 -0.84
N ASN A 184 -23.55 -27.01 0.33
CA ASN A 184 -22.10 -27.02 0.46
C ASN A 184 -21.50 -28.35 0.02
N VAL A 185 -20.29 -28.32 -0.54
CA VAL A 185 -19.56 -29.50 -0.98
C VAL A 185 -18.12 -29.47 -0.47
N THR A 186 -17.70 -30.47 0.29
CA THR A 186 -16.30 -30.65 0.72
C THR A 186 -15.68 -31.85 0.03
N ARG A 187 -14.66 -31.61 -0.81
CA ARG A 187 -13.95 -32.65 -1.59
C ARG A 187 -12.51 -32.89 -1.15
N ALA A 188 -11.99 -32.07 -0.25
CA ALA A 188 -10.63 -32.23 0.27
C ALA A 188 -10.64 -32.87 1.67
N VAL A 189 -9.61 -33.66 1.96
CA VAL A 189 -9.44 -34.27 3.29
C VAL A 189 -9.35 -33.19 4.36
N SER A 190 -10.07 -33.40 5.46
CA SER A 190 -10.13 -32.48 6.61
C SER A 190 -10.56 -31.05 6.24
N SER A 191 -11.28 -30.86 5.14
CA SER A 191 -11.85 -29.55 4.76
C SER A 191 -13.22 -29.32 5.38
N THR A 192 -13.55 -28.05 5.63
CA THR A 192 -14.83 -27.63 6.20
C THR A 192 -15.45 -26.56 5.32
N ALA A 193 -16.74 -26.71 4.97
CA ALA A 193 -17.52 -25.72 4.25
C ALA A 193 -18.79 -25.35 5.03
N LEU A 194 -18.92 -24.06 5.37
CA LEU A 194 -20.00 -23.53 6.21
C LEU A 194 -20.78 -22.42 5.49
N GLY A 195 -22.11 -22.53 5.43
CA GLY A 195 -22.99 -21.47 4.89
C GLY A 195 -23.81 -21.92 3.69
N TYR A 196 -23.73 -21.21 2.56
CA TYR A 196 -24.57 -21.46 1.39
C TYR A 196 -23.76 -21.66 0.11
N SER A 197 -23.92 -22.81 -0.54
CA SER A 197 -23.33 -23.08 -1.86
C SER A 197 -21.80 -22.97 -1.91
N ASN A 198 -21.07 -23.33 -0.86
CA ASN A 198 -19.59 -23.29 -0.86
C ASN A 198 -18.97 -24.59 -1.37
N VAL A 199 -17.75 -24.51 -1.91
CA VAL A 199 -16.95 -25.65 -2.34
C VAL A 199 -15.58 -25.59 -1.67
N ALA A 200 -15.18 -26.65 -0.97
CA ALA A 200 -13.84 -26.76 -0.38
C ALA A 200 -13.03 -27.86 -1.06
N LEU A 201 -11.95 -27.46 -1.76
CA LEU A 201 -11.06 -28.31 -2.56
C LEU A 201 -9.63 -28.39 -1.98
N SER A 202 -9.26 -27.51 -1.04
CA SER A 202 -7.95 -27.53 -0.37
C SER A 202 -7.95 -28.34 0.93
N THR A 203 -6.92 -29.16 1.12
CA THR A 203 -6.76 -29.96 2.35
C THR A 203 -6.60 -29.05 3.56
N ASN A 204 -7.28 -29.39 4.66
CA ASN A 204 -7.31 -28.60 5.90
C ASN A 204 -7.94 -27.19 5.77
N SER A 205 -8.60 -26.86 4.66
CA SER A 205 -9.19 -25.53 4.46
C SER A 205 -10.50 -25.35 5.22
N LEU A 206 -10.73 -24.13 5.74
CA LEU A 206 -12.04 -23.67 6.18
C LEU A 206 -12.61 -22.64 5.18
N VAL A 207 -13.77 -22.94 4.60
CA VAL A 207 -14.49 -22.08 3.66
C VAL A 207 -15.81 -21.65 4.29
N ILE A 208 -16.03 -20.34 4.43
CA ILE A 208 -17.25 -19.80 5.05
C ILE A 208 -17.88 -18.68 4.21
N GLY A 209 -19.21 -18.64 4.17
CA GLY A 209 -19.99 -17.57 3.53
C GLY A 209 -20.97 -18.11 2.49
N ALA A 210 -21.12 -17.40 1.36
CA ALA A 210 -22.00 -17.80 0.28
C ALA A 210 -21.30 -17.78 -1.08
N TYR A 211 -21.46 -18.88 -1.85
CA TYR A 211 -20.95 -19.03 -3.22
C TYR A 211 -19.41 -18.93 -3.32
N ASN A 212 -18.68 -19.65 -2.46
CA ASN A 212 -17.21 -19.60 -2.39
C ASN A 212 -16.56 -20.87 -2.95
N ASP A 213 -15.30 -20.79 -3.39
CA ASP A 213 -14.51 -21.95 -3.78
C ASP A 213 -13.01 -21.71 -3.55
N THR A 214 -12.32 -22.74 -3.07
CA THR A 214 -10.86 -22.75 -2.97
C THR A 214 -10.27 -22.96 -4.36
N THR A 215 -10.07 -21.86 -5.08
CA THR A 215 -9.52 -21.88 -6.45
C THR A 215 -8.01 -22.11 -6.50
N LEU A 216 -7.34 -22.04 -5.35
CA LEU A 216 -5.91 -22.28 -5.21
C LEU A 216 -5.61 -23.61 -4.53
N THR A 217 -4.45 -24.18 -4.88
CA THR A 217 -3.82 -25.23 -4.09
C THR A 217 -3.26 -24.59 -2.82
N ASP A 218 -3.65 -25.13 -1.66
CA ASP A 218 -3.08 -24.81 -0.35
C ASP A 218 -3.66 -23.58 0.39
N THR A 219 -4.98 -23.42 0.29
CA THR A 219 -5.73 -22.42 1.07
C THR A 219 -6.03 -22.96 2.48
N LEU A 220 -5.83 -22.12 3.50
CA LEU A 220 -6.17 -22.45 4.89
C LEU A 220 -7.54 -21.90 5.28
N PHE A 221 -7.83 -20.66 4.87
CA PHE A 221 -9.05 -19.98 5.25
C PHE A 221 -9.56 -19.06 4.13
N GLU A 222 -10.84 -19.19 3.82
CA GLU A 222 -11.53 -18.33 2.87
C GLU A 222 -12.86 -17.84 3.42
N ILE A 223 -13.06 -16.52 3.31
CA ILE A 223 -14.36 -15.89 3.47
C ILE A 223 -14.75 -15.38 2.10
N GLY A 224 -15.93 -15.72 1.62
CA GLY A 224 -16.35 -15.18 0.33
C GLY A 224 -17.65 -14.42 0.29
N ASN A 225 -17.79 -13.74 -0.83
CA ASN A 225 -18.73 -12.67 -1.15
C ASN A 225 -19.30 -12.87 -2.56
N GLY A 226 -19.33 -14.13 -3.02
CA GLY A 226 -19.89 -14.50 -4.31
C GLY A 226 -21.39 -14.32 -4.37
N SER A 227 -21.93 -14.52 -5.57
CA SER A 227 -23.35 -14.50 -5.87
C SER A 227 -23.74 -15.71 -6.73
N TYR A 228 -25.04 -15.89 -6.95
CA TYR A 228 -25.54 -16.95 -7.81
C TYR A 228 -24.97 -16.80 -9.23
N GLY A 229 -24.23 -17.81 -9.69
CA GLY A 229 -23.58 -17.83 -11.00
C GLY A 229 -22.17 -17.19 -11.03
N ALA A 230 -21.73 -16.53 -9.96
CA ALA A 230 -20.41 -15.90 -9.88
C ALA A 230 -19.78 -16.08 -8.49
N ARG A 231 -18.91 -17.08 -8.36
CA ARG A 231 -18.18 -17.34 -7.10
C ARG A 231 -17.09 -16.30 -6.88
N SER A 232 -16.92 -15.84 -5.64
CA SER A 232 -15.90 -14.83 -5.29
C SER A 232 -15.49 -14.93 -3.83
N ASN A 233 -14.21 -14.69 -3.56
CA ASN A 233 -13.64 -14.68 -2.22
C ASN A 233 -13.28 -13.24 -1.80
N ALA A 234 -13.75 -12.82 -0.63
CA ALA A 234 -13.43 -11.53 -0.02
C ALA A 234 -12.09 -11.57 0.71
N LEU A 235 -11.77 -12.72 1.31
CA LEU A 235 -10.54 -12.96 2.07
C LEU A 235 -9.98 -14.33 1.69
N THR A 236 -8.67 -14.39 1.43
CA THR A 236 -7.94 -15.63 1.19
C THR A 236 -6.68 -15.66 2.04
N VAL A 237 -6.51 -16.74 2.81
CA VAL A 237 -5.29 -17.03 3.59
C VAL A 237 -4.64 -18.30 3.05
N LEU A 238 -3.39 -18.18 2.59
CA LEU A 238 -2.61 -19.31 2.10
C LEU A 238 -1.75 -19.92 3.21
N ARG A 239 -1.38 -21.20 3.07
CA ARG A 239 -0.52 -21.90 4.06
C ARG A 239 0.86 -21.26 4.21
N ASN A 240 1.36 -20.57 3.20
CA ASN A 240 2.63 -19.83 3.28
C ASN A 240 2.55 -18.51 4.07
N GLY A 241 1.37 -18.14 4.60
CA GLY A 241 1.15 -16.93 5.38
C GLY A 241 0.68 -15.71 4.58
N ASN A 242 0.54 -15.81 3.27
CA ASN A 242 0.05 -14.70 2.45
C ASN A 242 -1.46 -14.48 2.63
N LEU A 243 -1.83 -13.22 2.86
CA LEU A 243 -3.19 -12.73 3.02
C LEU A 243 -3.61 -11.88 1.81
N GLY A 244 -4.76 -12.21 1.25
CA GLY A 244 -5.40 -11.44 0.18
C GLY A 244 -6.76 -10.90 0.58
N ILE A 245 -6.96 -9.59 0.46
CA ILE A 245 -8.27 -8.93 0.63
C ILE A 245 -8.79 -8.54 -0.75
N GLY A 246 -9.77 -9.29 -1.26
CA GLY A 246 -10.24 -9.21 -2.64
C GLY A 246 -9.18 -9.58 -3.68
N ASN A 247 -8.05 -10.14 -3.26
CA ASN A 247 -7.05 -10.75 -4.12
C ASN A 247 -6.95 -12.24 -3.78
N ILE A 248 -7.45 -13.10 -4.64
CA ILE A 248 -7.42 -14.55 -4.40
C ILE A 248 -6.04 -15.16 -4.62
N ASN A 249 -5.09 -14.43 -5.23
CA ASN A 249 -3.73 -14.87 -5.50
C ASN A 249 -2.70 -13.96 -4.82
N PRO A 250 -2.62 -13.93 -3.48
CA PRO A 250 -1.70 -13.05 -2.78
C PRO A 250 -0.24 -13.54 -2.93
N THR A 251 0.62 -12.72 -3.55
CA THR A 251 2.06 -13.01 -3.72
C THR A 251 2.93 -12.43 -2.61
N ASN A 252 2.37 -11.57 -1.76
CA ASN A 252 3.03 -10.96 -0.61
C ASN A 252 2.16 -11.18 0.65
N LEU A 253 2.74 -10.93 1.83
CA LEU A 253 2.08 -11.15 3.12
C LEU A 253 0.70 -10.49 3.24
N LEU A 254 0.53 -9.28 2.70
CA LEU A 254 -0.77 -8.63 2.58
C LEU A 254 -0.89 -8.00 1.19
N THR A 255 -1.93 -8.39 0.46
CA THR A 255 -2.26 -7.81 -0.84
C THR A 255 -3.75 -7.47 -0.93
N PHE A 256 -4.06 -6.45 -1.72
CA PHE A 256 -5.43 -6.01 -2.00
C PHE A 256 -5.76 -6.26 -3.46
N ALA A 257 -7.06 -6.31 -3.79
CA ALA A 257 -7.54 -6.37 -5.17
C ALA A 257 -6.84 -5.32 -6.07
N PRO A 258 -6.46 -5.67 -7.32
CA PRO A 258 -5.72 -4.81 -8.25
C PRO A 258 -6.61 -3.73 -8.92
N ILE A 259 -7.43 -3.07 -8.12
CA ILE A 259 -8.31 -1.95 -8.50
C ILE A 259 -7.84 -0.67 -7.80
N GLY A 260 -8.03 0.49 -8.42
CA GLY A 260 -7.74 1.77 -7.75
C GLY A 260 -8.72 2.06 -6.58
N GLY A 261 -8.39 3.04 -5.75
CA GLY A 261 -9.20 3.53 -4.63
C GLY A 261 -8.49 3.48 -3.28
N LYS A 262 -9.26 3.79 -2.23
CA LYS A 262 -8.83 3.66 -0.84
C LYS A 262 -8.62 2.18 -0.49
N LYS A 263 -7.50 1.86 0.18
CA LYS A 263 -7.12 0.48 0.53
C LYS A 263 -7.23 0.22 2.02
N ILE A 264 -6.72 1.14 2.83
CA ILE A 264 -6.75 1.05 4.29
C ILE A 264 -7.34 2.37 4.80
N SER A 265 -8.49 2.30 5.46
CA SER A 265 -9.06 3.41 6.23
C SER A 265 -8.73 3.18 7.70
N LEU A 266 -7.96 4.09 8.29
CA LEU A 266 -7.56 4.03 9.70
C LEU A 266 -8.54 4.79 10.59
N PHE A 267 -9.16 5.85 10.06
CA PHE A 267 -10.17 6.63 10.75
C PHE A 267 -11.25 7.09 9.77
N PRO A 268 -12.44 6.46 9.75
CA PRO A 268 -13.56 6.91 8.95
C PRO A 268 -14.33 8.02 9.70
N GLY A 269 -14.00 9.28 9.37
CA GLY A 269 -14.62 10.46 9.96
C GLY A 269 -15.85 10.96 9.19
N SER A 270 -16.58 11.93 9.76
CA SER A 270 -17.76 12.54 9.12
C SER A 270 -17.44 13.43 7.92
N THR A 271 -16.20 13.92 7.81
CA THR A 271 -15.72 14.78 6.71
C THR A 271 -14.87 14.06 5.67
N GLY A 272 -14.51 12.80 5.94
CA GLY A 272 -13.60 12.01 5.12
C GLY A 272 -12.90 10.93 5.93
N ASP A 273 -12.09 10.12 5.25
CA ASP A 273 -11.29 9.08 5.90
C ASP A 273 -9.85 9.55 6.04
N ALA A 274 -9.14 9.14 7.09
CA ALA A 274 -7.67 9.15 7.11
C ALA A 274 -7.13 7.75 6.80
N GLY A 275 -6.15 7.63 5.90
CA GLY A 275 -5.65 6.32 5.48
C GLY A 275 -4.70 6.30 4.28
N MET A 276 -4.72 5.19 3.56
CA MET A 276 -3.84 4.90 2.43
C MET A 276 -4.64 4.42 1.20
N GLY A 277 -4.23 4.83 0.01
CA GLY A 277 -4.89 4.49 -1.25
C GLY A 277 -3.96 4.40 -2.45
N ILE A 278 -4.43 3.73 -3.50
CA ILE A 278 -3.73 3.53 -4.77
C ILE A 278 -4.61 4.09 -5.89
N PHE A 279 -4.11 5.03 -6.67
CA PHE A 279 -4.79 5.68 -7.79
C PHE A 279 -3.91 5.59 -9.05
N PRO A 280 -4.43 5.92 -10.25
CA PRO A 280 -3.62 5.88 -11.48
C PRO A 280 -2.35 6.72 -11.34
N ASN A 281 -1.19 6.04 -11.39
CA ASN A 281 0.14 6.63 -11.22
C ASN A 281 0.39 7.32 -9.87
N GLU A 282 -0.38 7.00 -8.82
CA GLU A 282 -0.30 7.72 -7.55
C GLU A 282 -0.56 6.81 -6.33
N PHE A 283 0.37 6.80 -5.38
CA PHE A 283 0.16 6.29 -4.04
C PHE A 283 -0.18 7.45 -3.11
N ARG A 284 -1.26 7.32 -2.34
CA ARG A 284 -1.74 8.37 -1.43
C ARG A 284 -1.67 7.91 0.02
N GLN A 285 -1.12 8.78 0.87
CA GLN A 285 -1.42 8.84 2.31
C GLN A 285 -2.23 10.12 2.52
N TYR A 286 -3.35 10.04 3.23
CA TYR A 286 -4.30 11.16 3.30
C TYR A 286 -4.94 11.27 4.69
N THR A 287 -5.32 12.50 5.03
CA THR A 287 -6.11 12.86 6.21
C THR A 287 -7.60 12.99 5.88
N ASP A 288 -8.41 13.14 6.91
CA ASP A 288 -9.88 13.14 6.87
C ASP A 288 -10.52 14.47 6.42
N ASN A 289 -9.77 15.59 6.41
CA ASN A 289 -10.30 16.90 6.00
C ASN A 289 -9.21 17.90 5.54
N SER A 290 -9.61 18.99 4.88
CA SER A 290 -8.70 20.00 4.30
C SER A 290 -7.95 20.86 5.31
N ASN A 291 -8.39 20.88 6.58
CA ASN A 291 -7.76 21.61 7.67
C ASN A 291 -6.86 20.72 8.53
N ALA A 292 -6.75 19.44 8.19
CA ALA A 292 -5.92 18.48 8.90
C ALA A 292 -4.44 18.64 8.50
N ASP A 293 -3.59 18.70 9.52
CA ASP A 293 -2.15 18.60 9.35
C ASP A 293 -1.75 17.11 9.22
N PHE A 294 -0.70 16.81 8.45
CA PHE A 294 -0.12 15.48 8.31
C PHE A 294 1.29 15.46 8.90
N THR A 295 1.61 14.52 9.78
CA THR A 295 2.89 14.51 10.51
C THR A 295 3.65 13.19 10.36
N PHE A 296 4.98 13.31 10.28
CA PHE A 296 5.91 12.20 10.45
C PHE A 296 6.72 12.42 11.73
N GLY A 297 6.89 11.35 12.50
CA GLY A 297 7.55 11.36 13.81
C GLY A 297 7.61 9.95 14.38
N TYR A 298 7.93 9.85 15.67
CA TYR A 298 7.91 8.57 16.39
C TYR A 298 7.11 8.72 17.67
N ASP A 299 6.42 7.65 18.06
CA ASP A 299 5.78 7.58 19.36
C ASP A 299 6.74 6.94 20.36
N ASN A 300 7.06 7.67 21.43
CA ASN A 300 7.83 7.12 22.54
C ASN A 300 6.86 6.62 23.59
N TYR A 301 6.92 5.31 23.85
CA TYR A 301 6.08 4.68 24.88
C TYR A 301 6.16 5.45 26.21
N GLY A 302 5.04 6.03 26.65
CA GLY A 302 4.93 6.83 27.88
C GLY A 302 5.27 8.33 27.76
N ALA A 303 5.96 8.77 26.70
CA ALA A 303 6.29 10.17 26.45
C ALA A 303 5.51 10.80 25.28
N GLY A 304 4.77 9.98 24.52
CA GLY A 304 3.93 10.40 23.40
C GLY A 304 4.69 10.66 22.11
N PHE A 305 3.96 11.20 21.12
CA PHE A 305 4.46 11.42 19.77
C PHE A 305 5.44 12.61 19.70
N SER A 306 6.65 12.33 19.23
CA SER A 306 7.68 13.31 18.88
C SER A 306 7.67 13.57 17.38
N GLU A 307 7.21 14.75 16.99
CA GLU A 307 7.14 15.20 15.60
C GLU A 307 8.54 15.55 15.03
N LYS A 308 8.76 15.21 13.75
CA LYS A 308 9.97 15.58 13.00
C LYS A 308 9.66 16.40 11.76
N VAL A 309 8.58 16.04 11.06
CA VAL A 309 8.10 16.75 9.88
C VAL A 309 6.60 16.91 9.99
N ARG A 310 6.09 18.09 9.65
CA ARG A 310 4.66 18.38 9.54
C ARG A 310 4.37 19.05 8.22
N PHE A 311 3.32 18.59 7.56
CA PHE A 311 2.66 19.24 6.45
C PHE A 311 1.39 19.88 7.00
N LYS A 312 1.38 21.21 7.11
CA LYS A 312 0.18 21.91 7.54
C LYS A 312 -0.86 21.93 6.42
N ALA A 313 -2.13 22.01 6.79
CA ALA A 313 -3.21 22.29 5.85
C ALA A 313 -2.98 23.56 5.01
N SER A 314 -2.24 24.53 5.53
CA SER A 314 -1.84 25.75 4.82
C SER A 314 -0.76 25.56 3.74
N GLY A 315 -0.25 24.34 3.55
CA GLY A 315 0.86 24.03 2.64
C GLY A 315 2.25 24.35 3.17
N LEU A 316 2.37 24.72 4.45
CA LEU A 316 3.67 24.88 5.11
C LEU A 316 4.25 23.52 5.51
N VAL A 317 5.53 23.31 5.25
CA VAL A 317 6.26 22.13 5.72
C VAL A 317 7.20 22.55 6.85
N GLY A 318 6.94 22.10 8.07
CA GLY A 318 7.82 22.27 9.21
C GLY A 318 8.80 21.11 9.30
N VAL A 319 10.11 21.38 9.35
CA VAL A 319 11.16 20.39 9.63
C VAL A 319 11.86 20.79 10.92
N GLY A 320 11.67 19.99 11.98
CA GLY A 320 12.17 20.31 13.32
C GLY A 320 11.38 21.37 14.08
N THR A 321 10.24 21.83 13.55
CA THR A 321 9.32 22.77 14.21
C THR A 321 7.87 22.40 13.92
N SER A 322 7.02 22.45 14.96
CA SER A 322 5.58 22.20 14.85
C SER A 322 4.75 23.45 14.53
N SER A 323 5.40 24.62 14.54
CA SER A 323 4.78 25.92 14.28
C SER A 323 5.53 26.66 13.17
N PRO A 324 5.62 26.10 11.94
CA PRO A 324 6.22 26.81 10.82
C PRO A 324 5.41 28.08 10.52
N THR A 325 6.09 29.22 10.37
CA THR A 325 5.48 30.51 10.02
C THR A 325 6.21 31.14 8.84
N LEU A 326 5.45 31.80 7.96
CA LEU A 326 5.91 32.68 6.89
C LEU A 326 5.06 33.95 6.92
N SER A 327 5.42 34.97 6.13
CA SER A 327 4.53 36.12 5.87
C SER A 327 3.17 35.65 5.32
N THR A 328 2.10 36.36 5.66
CA THR A 328 0.71 35.94 5.43
C THR A 328 0.45 35.45 4.00
N GLY A 329 -0.07 34.22 3.87
CA GLY A 329 -0.47 33.63 2.58
C GLY A 329 0.61 32.83 1.83
N GLY A 330 1.81 32.66 2.39
CA GLY A 330 2.88 31.87 1.75
C GLY A 330 2.82 30.37 2.03
N SER A 331 3.31 29.57 1.08
CA SER A 331 3.69 28.16 1.29
C SER A 331 5.21 28.02 1.20
N GLY A 332 5.81 27.10 1.94
CA GLY A 332 7.25 26.92 1.96
C GLY A 332 7.73 25.93 3.01
N ILE A 333 9.04 25.65 2.98
CA ILE A 333 9.72 24.80 3.97
C ILE A 333 10.32 25.70 5.04
N VAL A 334 9.90 25.50 6.29
CA VAL A 334 10.50 26.14 7.46
C VAL A 334 11.29 25.07 8.21
N ALA A 335 12.62 25.15 8.10
CA ALA A 335 13.52 24.36 8.90
C ALA A 335 13.96 25.20 10.11
N GLN A 336 13.95 24.61 11.30
CA GLN A 336 14.44 25.25 12.53
C GLN A 336 15.36 24.30 13.29
N ASN A 337 16.52 24.80 13.70
CA ASN A 337 17.51 24.05 14.47
C ASN A 337 18.37 25.04 15.29
N ASN A 338 18.81 24.65 16.49
CA ASN A 338 19.59 25.51 17.39
C ASN A 338 21.10 25.50 17.09
N THR A 339 21.55 24.85 16.01
CA THR A 339 22.96 24.74 15.64
C THR A 339 23.20 25.16 14.20
N TYR A 340 22.73 24.36 13.24
CA TYR A 340 23.01 24.58 11.83
C TYR A 340 21.91 24.00 10.96
N ILE A 341 21.54 24.73 9.91
CA ILE A 341 20.58 24.31 8.89
C ILE A 341 21.27 24.47 7.54
N GLN A 342 21.25 23.41 6.74
CA GLN A 342 21.79 23.43 5.37
C GLN A 342 20.75 22.90 4.41
N LEU A 343 20.59 23.60 3.28
CA LEU A 343 20.03 23.03 2.08
C LEU A 343 21.20 22.57 1.19
N ARG A 344 21.45 21.25 1.13
CA ARG A 344 22.49 20.68 0.27
C ARG A 344 21.87 20.30 -1.08
N VAL A 345 22.29 20.97 -2.15
CA VAL A 345 21.97 20.62 -3.54
C VAL A 345 23.23 20.10 -4.20
N GLN A 346 23.22 18.85 -4.65
CA GLN A 346 24.39 18.17 -5.21
C GLN A 346 24.02 17.45 -6.49
N SER A 347 24.90 17.54 -7.50
CA SER A 347 24.79 16.85 -8.79
C SER A 347 26.04 16.03 -9.01
N SER A 348 25.90 14.82 -9.56
CA SER A 348 27.02 13.95 -9.95
C SER A 348 27.56 14.24 -11.35
N ALA A 349 26.93 15.16 -12.08
CA ALA A 349 27.30 15.49 -13.46
C ALA A 349 28.14 16.78 -13.50
N SER A 350 27.51 17.90 -13.90
CA SER A 350 28.22 19.14 -14.24
C SER A 350 28.00 20.26 -13.23
N ALA A 351 26.77 20.46 -12.75
CA ALA A 351 26.44 21.59 -11.90
C ALA A 351 25.23 21.32 -11.01
N ALA A 352 25.18 22.01 -9.86
CA ALA A 352 24.13 21.91 -8.86
C ALA A 352 23.67 23.31 -8.46
N GLY A 353 22.36 23.54 -8.50
CA GLY A 353 21.82 24.88 -8.27
C GLY A 353 20.37 24.89 -7.81
N MET A 354 19.94 26.07 -7.39
CA MET A 354 18.56 26.36 -7.02
C MET A 354 17.93 27.24 -8.08
N GLU A 355 16.83 26.78 -8.67
CA GLU A 355 16.08 27.52 -9.67
C GLU A 355 14.96 28.34 -9.03
N PHE A 356 14.84 29.58 -9.50
CA PHE A 356 13.78 30.52 -9.16
C PHE A 356 13.00 30.85 -10.42
N LYS A 357 11.80 30.26 -10.55
CA LYS A 357 10.93 30.41 -11.72
C LYS A 357 9.60 31.07 -11.33
N PRO A 358 9.45 32.40 -11.48
CA PRO A 358 8.17 33.05 -11.28
C PRO A 358 7.18 32.71 -12.40
N SER A 359 5.89 32.93 -12.17
CA SER A 359 4.83 32.73 -13.19
C SER A 359 4.98 33.69 -14.37
N THR A 360 5.51 34.90 -14.13
CA THR A 360 5.88 35.89 -15.14
C THR A 360 7.25 36.50 -14.79
N GLY A 361 8.06 36.84 -15.80
CA GLY A 361 9.39 37.44 -15.62
C GLY A 361 10.55 36.48 -15.87
N ASN A 362 11.75 36.86 -15.40
CA ASN A 362 12.98 36.11 -15.63
C ASN A 362 13.12 34.94 -14.64
N GLN A 363 13.51 33.78 -15.17
CA GLN A 363 13.92 32.56 -14.49
C GLN A 363 15.41 32.67 -14.18
N TYR A 364 15.73 32.61 -12.88
CA TYR A 364 17.10 32.69 -12.39
C TYR A 364 17.54 31.38 -11.75
N GLU A 365 18.82 31.07 -11.86
CA GLU A 365 19.44 29.93 -11.19
C GLU A 365 20.68 30.40 -10.41
N ILE A 366 20.79 30.01 -9.15
CA ILE A 366 22.01 30.17 -8.36
C ILE A 366 22.70 28.81 -8.34
N GLN A 367 23.89 28.72 -8.92
CA GLN A 367 24.52 27.44 -9.22
C GLN A 367 26.02 27.45 -8.93
N ALA A 368 26.54 26.27 -8.60
CA ALA A 368 27.96 25.97 -8.68
C ALA A 368 28.21 24.82 -9.67
N ASP A 369 29.32 24.88 -10.39
CA ASP A 369 29.72 23.85 -11.36
C ASP A 369 30.98 23.08 -10.94
N ASN A 370 31.29 22.01 -11.67
CA ASN A 370 32.44 21.15 -11.45
C ASN A 370 33.78 21.79 -11.88
N THR A 371 33.78 23.03 -12.37
CA THR A 371 34.98 23.82 -12.66
C THR A 371 35.28 24.86 -11.57
N ASN A 372 34.63 24.72 -10.41
CA ASN A 372 34.72 25.60 -9.24
C ASN A 372 34.14 27.00 -9.48
N ASN A 373 33.23 27.17 -10.44
CA ASN A 373 32.53 28.43 -10.60
C ASN A 373 31.28 28.47 -9.72
N TRP A 374 30.92 29.68 -9.26
CA TRP A 374 29.62 29.98 -8.66
C TRP A 374 28.99 31.14 -9.40
N PHE A 375 27.70 31.06 -9.73
CA PHE A 375 27.08 32.06 -10.58
C PHE A 375 25.57 32.20 -10.41
N VAL A 376 25.07 33.36 -10.83
CA VAL A 376 23.65 33.67 -11.01
C VAL A 376 23.36 33.75 -12.50
N TYR A 377 22.59 32.81 -13.01
CA TYR A 377 22.29 32.65 -14.42
C TYR A 377 20.84 33.04 -14.74
N ASN A 378 20.63 33.85 -15.77
CA ASN A 378 19.30 34.14 -16.31
C ASN A 378 19.02 33.17 -17.46
N ARG A 379 18.08 32.24 -17.28
CA ARG A 379 17.78 31.20 -18.26
C ARG A 379 17.02 31.72 -19.48
N ASN A 380 16.18 32.73 -19.32
CA ASN A 380 15.47 33.32 -20.45
C ASN A 380 16.41 34.09 -21.38
N ALA A 381 17.34 34.87 -20.81
CA ALA A 381 18.29 35.67 -21.55
C ALA A 381 19.57 34.90 -21.96
N ASN A 382 19.72 33.65 -21.51
CA ASN A 382 20.91 32.83 -21.71
C ASN A 382 22.21 33.57 -21.31
N ALA A 383 22.18 34.21 -20.13
CA ALA A 383 23.23 35.16 -19.72
C ALA A 383 23.58 35.09 -18.23
N TYR A 384 24.87 35.21 -17.94
CA TYR A 384 25.40 35.33 -16.59
C TYR A 384 25.22 36.75 -16.07
N ARG A 385 24.56 36.90 -14.90
CA ARG A 385 24.40 38.20 -14.24
C ARG A 385 25.50 38.47 -13.23
N LEU A 386 25.88 37.43 -12.49
CA LEU A 386 27.01 37.41 -11.57
C LEU A 386 27.75 36.08 -11.78
N PHE A 387 29.06 36.13 -11.90
CA PHE A 387 29.90 34.96 -12.11
C PHE A 387 31.15 35.06 -11.26
N ILE A 388 31.46 34.03 -10.49
CA ILE A 388 32.69 33.89 -9.73
C ILE A 388 33.40 32.67 -10.29
N ASN A 389 34.56 32.87 -10.90
CA ASN A 389 35.30 31.74 -11.47
C ASN A 389 36.12 31.00 -10.39
N GLY A 390 36.65 29.81 -10.74
CA GLY A 390 37.52 29.04 -9.85
C GLY A 390 38.80 29.77 -9.38
N SER A 391 39.18 30.87 -10.03
CA SER A 391 40.29 31.75 -9.66
C SER A 391 39.89 32.95 -8.79
N ARG A 392 38.63 32.99 -8.30
CA ARG A 392 38.05 34.04 -7.42
C ARG A 392 37.76 35.38 -8.13
N PHE A 393 37.80 35.43 -9.45
CA PHE A 393 37.45 36.66 -10.18
C PHE A 393 35.94 36.80 -10.33
N VAL A 394 35.45 38.01 -10.11
CA VAL A 394 34.03 38.35 -10.16
C VAL A 394 33.71 39.07 -11.47
N GLY A 395 32.82 38.46 -12.26
CA GLY A 395 32.23 39.05 -13.46
C GLY A 395 30.79 39.50 -13.21
N ILE A 396 30.47 40.75 -13.57
CA ILE A 396 29.10 41.26 -13.67
C ILE A 396 28.80 41.48 -15.15
N GLY A 397 27.85 40.72 -15.68
CA GLY A 397 27.53 40.70 -17.12
C GLY A 397 28.53 39.94 -18.00
N THR A 398 29.56 39.30 -17.42
CA THR A 398 30.54 38.47 -18.13
C THR A 398 30.81 37.17 -17.38
N ASN A 399 31.12 36.09 -18.10
CA ASN A 399 31.54 34.79 -17.57
C ASN A 399 33.02 34.48 -17.77
N ASN A 400 33.78 35.42 -18.35
CA ASN A 400 35.23 35.32 -18.47
C ASN A 400 35.90 36.58 -17.92
N PRO A 401 35.79 36.85 -16.60
CA PRO A 401 36.46 38.00 -16.02
C PRO A 401 37.98 37.83 -16.12
N THR A 402 38.67 38.86 -16.62
CA THR A 402 40.14 38.90 -16.74
C THR A 402 40.82 39.66 -15.59
N GLN A 403 40.02 40.33 -14.76
CA GLN A 403 40.44 41.09 -13.60
C GLN A 403 39.68 40.59 -12.36
N ALA A 404 40.19 40.89 -11.17
CA ALA A 404 39.55 40.49 -9.90
C ALA A 404 38.07 40.91 -9.83
N LEU A 405 37.73 42.07 -10.40
CA LEU A 405 36.36 42.50 -10.67
C LEU A 405 36.28 43.07 -12.09
N GLN A 406 35.45 42.48 -12.94
CA GLN A 406 35.12 42.99 -14.27
C GLN A 406 33.62 43.23 -14.38
N VAL A 407 33.24 44.46 -14.71
CA VAL A 407 31.84 44.88 -14.90
C VAL A 407 31.67 45.33 -16.34
N ILE A 408 30.70 44.74 -17.05
CA ILE A 408 30.24 45.29 -18.33
C ILE A 408 29.20 46.37 -18.04
N GLY A 409 29.55 47.63 -18.29
CA GLY A 409 28.72 48.81 -18.04
C GLY A 409 29.34 49.78 -17.02
N ASN A 410 28.55 50.74 -16.56
CA ASN A 410 29.01 51.80 -15.66
C ASN A 410 29.13 51.31 -14.20
N ILE A 411 30.15 51.83 -13.50
CA ILE A 411 30.34 51.61 -12.05
C ILE A 411 30.14 52.95 -11.33
N LEU A 412 29.22 52.99 -10.37
CA LEU A 412 29.08 54.11 -9.44
C LEU A 412 29.72 53.71 -8.10
N ALA A 413 30.87 54.30 -7.77
CA ALA A 413 31.56 54.10 -6.50
C ALA A 413 31.41 55.35 -5.62
N SER A 414 30.96 55.19 -4.37
CA SER A 414 30.81 56.30 -3.42
C SER A 414 32.14 56.75 -2.78
N GLY A 415 33.21 55.97 -2.94
CA GLY A 415 34.54 56.26 -2.41
C GLY A 415 35.64 56.00 -3.45
N THR A 416 36.90 56.06 -3.02
CA THR A 416 38.04 55.74 -3.90
C THR A 416 38.16 54.24 -4.14
N ILE A 417 38.48 53.87 -5.39
CA ILE A 417 38.73 52.48 -5.82
C ILE A 417 40.23 52.19 -6.00
N THR A 418 41.10 53.18 -5.76
CA THR A 418 42.54 53.06 -5.98
C THR A 418 43.29 53.42 -4.71
N PRO A 419 44.00 52.46 -4.07
CA PRO A 419 44.83 52.75 -2.92
C PRO A 419 46.11 53.51 -3.33
N SER A 420 46.53 54.48 -2.53
CA SER A 420 47.72 55.31 -2.80
C SER A 420 48.53 55.60 -1.52
N ASP A 421 48.90 54.55 -0.79
CA ASP A 421 49.79 54.63 0.39
C ASP A 421 51.26 54.48 -0.01
N ILE A 422 52.18 55.21 0.64
CA ILE A 422 53.62 55.11 0.36
C ILE A 422 54.17 53.70 0.65
N ARG A 423 53.60 52.98 1.63
CA ARG A 423 53.99 51.60 1.99
C ARG A 423 53.68 50.59 0.88
N TYR A 424 52.78 50.92 -0.03
CA TYR A 424 52.45 50.09 -1.20
C TYR A 424 53.29 50.44 -2.43
N LYS A 425 54.22 51.42 -2.34
CA LYS A 425 55.00 51.93 -3.48
C LYS A 425 56.51 51.74 -3.25
N LYS A 426 57.25 51.44 -4.32
CA LYS A 426 58.73 51.35 -4.37
C LYS A 426 59.24 51.96 -5.68
N ASN A 427 60.52 52.33 -5.74
CA ASN A 427 61.16 52.93 -6.93
C ASN A 427 60.43 54.18 -7.46
N ILE A 428 60.11 55.12 -6.56
CA ILE A 428 59.37 56.34 -6.90
C ILE A 428 60.30 57.32 -7.65
N GLN A 429 59.97 57.62 -8.91
CA GLN A 429 60.69 58.58 -9.76
C GLN A 429 59.74 59.67 -10.26
N LEU A 430 60.28 60.87 -10.49
CA LEU A 430 59.52 61.99 -11.06
C LEU A 430 59.22 61.75 -12.55
N ILE A 431 58.04 62.15 -13.00
CA ILE A 431 57.60 62.00 -14.41
C ILE A 431 58.46 62.90 -15.30
N GLN A 432 59.22 62.29 -16.20
CA GLN A 432 60.11 63.00 -17.15
C GLN A 432 59.38 63.38 -18.44
N SER A 433 59.72 64.56 -18.98
CA SER A 433 59.15 65.15 -20.21
C SER A 433 57.62 65.12 -20.27
N PRO A 434 56.90 65.62 -19.24
CA PRO A 434 55.45 65.50 -19.18
C PRO A 434 54.73 66.26 -20.31
N ILE A 435 55.24 67.42 -20.74
CA ILE A 435 54.66 68.22 -21.83
C ILE A 435 54.80 67.51 -23.18
N GLU A 436 56.02 67.10 -23.54
CA GLU A 436 56.31 66.42 -24.82
C GLU A 436 55.48 65.14 -24.99
N LYS A 437 55.23 64.42 -23.88
CA LYS A 437 54.39 63.23 -23.88
C LYS A 437 52.91 63.56 -24.03
N LEU A 438 52.40 64.60 -23.37
CA LEU A 438 51.00 65.01 -23.54
C LEU A 438 50.71 65.56 -24.93
N GLN A 439 51.67 66.25 -25.56
CA GLN A 439 51.52 66.77 -26.93
C GLN A 439 51.35 65.67 -27.99
N GLN A 440 51.70 64.42 -27.66
CA GLN A 440 51.49 63.27 -28.54
C GLN A 440 50.08 62.67 -28.43
N LEU A 441 49.24 63.18 -27.53
CA LEU A 441 47.89 62.68 -27.30
C LEU A 441 46.85 63.66 -27.84
N ASN A 442 45.79 63.12 -28.45
CA ASN A 442 44.67 63.92 -28.95
C ASN A 442 43.44 63.73 -28.06
N GLY A 443 42.90 64.82 -27.52
CA GLY A 443 41.55 64.84 -26.98
C GLY A 443 40.53 64.81 -28.12
N VAL A 444 39.59 63.88 -28.06
CA VAL A 444 38.59 63.66 -29.11
C VAL A 444 37.18 63.62 -28.53
N THR A 445 36.18 63.96 -29.36
CA THR A 445 34.79 63.59 -29.11
C THR A 445 34.41 62.38 -29.96
N TYR A 446 33.54 61.53 -29.43
CA TYR A 446 33.12 60.31 -30.12
C TYR A 446 31.76 59.82 -29.62
N ASP A 447 31.04 59.12 -30.50
CA ASP A 447 29.86 58.33 -30.15
C ASP A 447 30.24 56.86 -30.04
N TYR A 448 29.67 56.15 -29.05
CA TYR A 448 29.83 54.71 -28.96
C TYR A 448 29.01 54.01 -30.05
N ARG A 449 29.59 52.96 -30.64
CA ARG A 449 28.91 52.07 -31.61
C ARG A 449 27.95 51.11 -30.90
N LYS A 450 26.90 51.65 -30.28
CA LYS A 450 25.96 50.90 -29.44
C LYS A 450 25.21 49.81 -30.20
N GLU A 451 24.85 50.06 -31.47
CA GLU A 451 24.13 49.10 -32.32
C GLU A 451 25.01 47.90 -32.70
N GLU A 452 26.31 48.13 -32.89
CA GLU A 452 27.30 47.08 -33.18
C GLU A 452 27.68 46.29 -31.92
N PHE A 453 27.63 46.92 -30.74
CA PHE A 453 28.02 46.33 -29.46
C PHE A 453 26.93 46.47 -28.36
N PRO A 454 25.71 45.98 -28.58
CA PRO A 454 24.58 46.19 -27.67
C PRO A 454 24.81 45.58 -26.28
N GLN A 455 25.60 44.52 -26.19
CA GLN A 455 25.97 43.85 -24.94
C GLN A 455 26.84 44.70 -24.00
N MET A 456 27.52 45.72 -24.52
CA MET A 456 28.45 46.55 -23.72
C MET A 456 27.72 47.61 -22.88
N GLY A 457 26.44 47.86 -23.14
CA GLY A 457 25.64 48.82 -22.37
C GLY A 457 26.10 50.26 -22.52
N PHE A 458 26.68 50.63 -23.67
CA PHE A 458 27.16 51.98 -23.93
C PHE A 458 26.05 53.04 -23.91
N SER A 459 26.40 54.26 -23.49
CA SER A 459 25.52 55.43 -23.55
C SER A 459 25.29 55.86 -25.00
N ASP A 460 24.13 56.46 -25.24
CA ASP A 460 23.69 57.11 -26.48
C ASP A 460 24.11 58.58 -26.60
N LYS A 461 24.86 59.11 -25.63
CA LYS A 461 25.32 60.51 -25.64
C LYS A 461 26.73 60.60 -26.23
N GLU A 462 27.05 61.75 -26.84
CA GLU A 462 28.41 62.08 -27.24
C GLU A 462 29.34 62.04 -26.01
N GLN A 463 30.51 61.43 -26.19
CA GLN A 463 31.53 61.29 -25.17
C GLN A 463 32.76 62.14 -25.51
N VAL A 464 33.48 62.60 -24.49
CA VAL A 464 34.78 63.27 -24.62
C VAL A 464 35.83 62.35 -23.99
N GLY A 465 36.97 62.17 -24.65
CA GLY A 465 38.04 61.36 -24.10
C GLY A 465 39.28 61.26 -24.97
N LEU A 466 40.01 60.17 -24.79
CA LEU A 466 41.25 59.80 -25.48
C LEU A 466 41.06 58.46 -26.20
N ILE A 467 41.80 58.25 -27.29
CA ILE A 467 41.89 56.95 -27.95
C ILE A 467 42.94 56.09 -27.23
N ALA A 468 42.51 54.96 -26.67
CA ALA A 468 43.37 54.10 -25.86
C ALA A 468 44.65 53.63 -26.58
N GLN A 469 44.57 53.38 -27.89
CA GLN A 469 45.68 52.97 -28.73
C GLN A 469 46.74 54.08 -28.90
N GLU A 470 46.33 55.35 -28.83
CA GLU A 470 47.26 56.48 -28.86
C GLU A 470 47.94 56.63 -27.49
N VAL A 471 47.15 56.55 -26.42
CA VAL A 471 47.66 56.61 -25.05
C VAL A 471 48.67 55.50 -24.78
N GLU A 472 48.43 54.28 -25.26
CA GLU A 472 49.31 53.12 -25.03
C GLU A 472 50.73 53.32 -25.58
N LYS A 473 50.89 54.04 -26.70
CA LYS A 473 52.21 54.29 -27.30
C LYS A 473 53.09 55.18 -26.42
N VAL A 474 52.47 56.09 -25.67
CA VAL A 474 53.17 57.10 -24.86
C VAL A 474 53.21 56.70 -23.39
N PHE A 475 52.11 56.13 -22.90
CA PHE A 475 51.84 55.74 -21.53
C PHE A 475 51.21 54.35 -21.47
N PRO A 476 51.97 53.28 -21.80
CA PRO A 476 51.43 51.91 -21.82
C PRO A 476 50.82 51.49 -20.48
N GLN A 477 51.36 51.99 -19.37
CA GLN A 477 50.86 51.71 -18.02
C GLN A 477 49.49 52.33 -17.67
N LEU A 478 48.98 53.23 -18.52
CA LEU A 478 47.64 53.82 -18.37
C LEU A 478 46.57 53.03 -19.13
N VAL A 479 46.97 52.02 -19.92
CA VAL A 479 46.05 51.27 -20.78
C VAL A 479 45.99 49.82 -20.32
N VAL A 480 44.77 49.33 -20.14
CA VAL A 480 44.49 47.91 -19.86
C VAL A 480 43.87 47.31 -21.11
N THR A 481 44.32 46.13 -21.50
CA THR A 481 43.77 45.38 -22.62
C THR A 481 43.06 44.14 -22.08
N ASP A 482 41.83 43.89 -22.54
CA ASP A 482 41.08 42.67 -22.21
C ASP A 482 41.57 41.45 -23.03
N ASP A 483 40.98 40.29 -22.77
CA ASP A 483 41.28 39.03 -23.46
C ASP A 483 40.95 39.05 -24.96
N LYS A 484 40.07 39.96 -25.39
CA LYS A 484 39.64 40.13 -26.78
C LYS A 484 40.43 41.22 -27.52
N GLY A 485 41.35 41.90 -26.84
CA GLY A 485 42.16 42.96 -27.40
C GLY A 485 41.54 44.36 -27.33
N TYR A 486 40.37 44.53 -26.71
CA TYR A 486 39.80 45.85 -26.46
C TYR A 486 40.53 46.55 -25.32
N LYS A 487 40.68 47.87 -25.43
CA LYS A 487 41.53 48.67 -24.55
C LYS A 487 40.71 49.69 -23.77
N ALA A 488 41.08 49.89 -22.51
CA ALA A 488 40.50 50.90 -21.62
C ALA A 488 41.61 51.79 -21.04
N VAL A 489 41.31 53.09 -20.87
CA VAL A 489 42.23 54.09 -20.31
C VAL A 489 41.90 54.35 -18.85
N ASP A 490 42.92 54.31 -17.99
CA ASP A 490 42.85 54.76 -16.61
C ASP A 490 43.06 56.29 -16.55
N TYR A 491 41.98 57.04 -16.74
CA TYR A 491 42.02 58.50 -16.73
C TYR A 491 42.51 59.08 -15.38
N MET A 492 42.30 58.38 -14.27
CA MET A 492 42.78 58.84 -12.96
C MET A 492 44.31 58.88 -12.90
N LYS A 493 44.98 57.94 -13.58
CA LYS A 493 46.45 57.94 -13.70
C LYS A 493 47.01 59.02 -14.63
N LEU A 494 46.16 59.72 -15.39
CA LEU A 494 46.58 60.88 -16.18
C LEU A 494 46.75 62.13 -15.31
N VAL A 495 46.05 62.21 -14.17
CA VAL A 495 46.11 63.37 -13.27
C VAL A 495 47.54 63.67 -12.78
N PRO A 496 48.36 62.69 -12.32
CA PRO A 496 49.76 62.95 -12.00
C PRO A 496 50.59 63.49 -13.16
N VAL A 497 50.34 63.04 -14.40
CA VAL A 497 51.03 63.52 -15.60
C VAL A 497 50.66 64.98 -15.86
N LEU A 498 49.37 65.32 -15.75
CA LEU A 498 48.87 66.69 -15.90
C LEU A 498 49.45 67.62 -14.83
N ILE A 499 49.59 67.15 -13.59
CA ILE A 499 50.22 67.92 -12.50
C ILE A 499 51.67 68.29 -12.86
N GLU A 500 52.47 67.32 -13.32
CA GLU A 500 53.86 67.59 -13.69
C GLU A 500 53.98 68.41 -14.99
N ALA A 501 53.07 68.24 -15.94
CA ALA A 501 53.01 69.07 -17.13
C ALA A 501 52.68 70.53 -16.81
N LEU A 502 51.73 70.77 -15.91
CA LEU A 502 51.36 72.12 -15.46
C LEU A 502 52.54 72.80 -14.75
N LYS A 503 53.26 72.06 -13.89
CA LYS A 503 54.50 72.55 -13.25
C LYS A 503 55.57 72.90 -14.28
N ALA A 504 55.79 72.03 -15.27
CA ALA A 504 56.77 72.27 -16.33
C ALA A 504 56.37 73.47 -17.22
N GLN A 505 55.08 73.65 -17.50
CA GLN A 505 54.55 74.77 -18.29
C GLN A 505 54.72 76.09 -17.54
N GLN A 506 54.44 76.09 -16.22
CA GLN A 506 54.66 77.26 -15.38
C GLN A 506 56.14 77.65 -15.36
N LEU A 507 57.05 76.69 -15.29
CA LEU A 507 58.48 76.95 -15.32
C LEU A 507 58.90 77.58 -16.66
N GLN A 508 58.42 77.06 -17.80
CA GLN A 508 58.67 77.66 -19.11
C GLN A 508 58.13 79.10 -19.20
N HIS A 509 56.92 79.35 -18.69
CA HIS A 509 56.34 80.69 -18.65
C HIS A 509 57.19 81.65 -17.80
N ASP A 510 57.67 81.22 -16.63
CA ASP A 510 58.53 82.04 -15.77
C ASP A 510 59.89 82.34 -16.43
N GLU A 511 60.44 81.38 -17.17
CA GLU A 511 61.67 81.56 -17.96
C GLU A 511 61.46 82.51 -19.14
N ASP A 512 60.36 82.36 -19.88
CA ASP A 512 59.98 83.23 -20.98
C ASP A 512 59.69 84.64 -20.50
N GLN A 513 59.05 84.81 -19.34
CA GLN A 513 58.81 86.12 -18.75
C GLN A 513 60.10 86.80 -18.29
N LYS A 514 61.02 86.06 -17.65
CA LYS A 514 62.38 86.57 -17.35
C LYS A 514 63.17 86.91 -18.62
N ARG A 515 62.92 86.21 -19.73
CA ARG A 515 63.54 86.51 -21.03
C ARG A 515 62.92 87.76 -21.65
N PHE A 516 61.60 87.94 -21.52
CA PHE A 516 60.88 89.13 -21.95
C PHE A 516 61.36 90.37 -21.19
N GLU A 517 61.46 90.32 -19.86
CA GLU A 517 62.02 91.40 -19.03
C GLU A 517 63.45 91.76 -19.44
N ARG A 518 64.30 90.75 -19.73
CA ARG A 518 65.67 90.97 -20.23
C ARG A 518 65.69 91.62 -21.61
N LEU A 519 64.80 91.22 -22.52
CA LEU A 519 64.68 91.81 -23.85
C LEU A 519 64.13 93.24 -23.80
N GLU A 520 63.12 93.51 -22.97
CA GLU A 520 62.63 94.87 -22.73
C GLU A 520 63.74 95.78 -22.19
N ALA A 521 64.52 95.30 -21.21
CA ALA A 521 65.67 96.04 -20.69
C ALA A 521 66.71 96.36 -21.77
N GLN A 522 67.02 95.40 -22.66
CA GLN A 522 67.95 95.60 -23.79
C GLN A 522 67.41 96.60 -24.83
N ILE A 523 66.12 96.53 -25.16
CA ILE A 523 65.47 97.48 -26.09
C ILE A 523 65.51 98.90 -25.51
N LYS A 524 65.24 99.06 -24.21
CA LYS A 524 65.31 100.35 -23.53
C LYS A 524 66.72 100.96 -23.61
N LEU A 525 67.74 100.13 -23.39
CA LEU A 525 69.16 100.52 -23.45
C LEU A 525 69.63 100.87 -24.88
N LEU A 526 69.00 100.30 -25.91
CA LEU A 526 69.24 100.63 -27.31
C LEU A 526 68.47 101.89 -27.76
N ALA A 527 67.28 102.14 -27.19
CA ALA A 527 66.50 103.35 -27.44
C ALA A 527 67.13 104.61 -26.84
N GLU A 528 67.85 104.49 -25.72
CA GLU A 528 68.61 105.57 -25.08
C GLU A 528 69.96 105.90 -25.78
N LYS A 529 70.36 105.10 -26.78
CA LYS A 529 71.59 105.29 -27.59
C LYS A 529 71.35 105.98 -28.95
N LYS A 530 70.14 106.48 -29.20
CA LYS A 530 69.80 107.41 -30.30
C LYS A 530 69.38 108.74 -29.73
#